data_AF-A0A960Y1Z9-F1
#
_entry.id   AF-A0A960Y1Z9-F1
#
_cell.length_a   1.000
_cell.length_b   1.000
_cell.length_c   1.000
_cell.angle_alpha   90.00
_cell.angle_beta   90.00
_cell.angle_gamma   90.00
#
_symmetry.space_group_name_H-M   'P 1'
#
loop_
_entity.id
_entity.type
_entity.pdbx_description
1 polymer ?
#
loop_
_entity_poly.entity_id
_entity_poly.type
_entity_poly.pdbx_seq_one_letter_code
_entity_poly.pdbx_strand_id
1 'polypeptide(L)' 'MTIKMINRTGKRWGRFVSYEFGEDLFGYIYLDKIKGRDRGKLVDRWVLPDLGSLIRTLDLEIYKREVENYENTLVA' A
#
# COMPACT_ATOMS: atom_id res chain seq x y z
N MET A 1 -2.91 -3.56 -13.23
CA MET A 1 -3.00 -4.79 -12.40
C MET A 1 -3.25 -4.36 -10.94
N THR A 2 -3.88 -5.15 -10.09
CA THR A 2 -4.26 -4.68 -8.74
C THR A 2 -3.68 -5.58 -7.66
N ILE A 3 -2.84 -5.04 -6.76
CA ILE A 3 -2.36 -5.75 -5.56
C ILE A 3 -3.17 -5.29 -4.35
N LYS A 4 -4.19 -6.06 -4.01
CA LYS A 4 -4.96 -5.80 -2.79
C LYS A 4 -4.22 -6.34 -1.58
N MET A 5 -3.52 -5.48 -0.85
CA MET A 5 -3.08 -5.81 0.51
C MET A 5 -4.28 -5.72 1.46
N ILE A 6 -4.93 -6.84 1.74
CA ILE A 6 -6.03 -6.90 2.70
C ILE A 6 -5.44 -7.18 4.08
N ASN A 7 -5.51 -6.19 4.97
CA ASN A 7 -5.14 -6.40 6.36
C ASN A 7 -6.18 -7.32 7.03
N ARG A 8 -5.76 -8.55 7.41
CA ARG A 8 -6.60 -9.56 8.09
C ARG A 8 -6.43 -9.60 9.61
N THR A 9 -5.84 -8.57 10.26
CA THR A 9 -5.61 -8.50 11.72
C THR A 9 -6.88 -8.51 12.61
N GLY A 10 -8.02 -9.04 12.14
CA GLY A 10 -9.12 -9.51 12.99
C GLY A 10 -10.04 -8.44 13.59
N LYS A 11 -9.72 -7.15 13.47
CA LYS A 11 -10.60 -6.07 13.96
C LYS A 11 -11.56 -5.63 12.86
N ARG A 12 -12.87 -5.66 13.15
CA ARG A 12 -13.98 -5.19 12.29
C ARG A 12 -13.83 -3.71 11.85
N TRP A 13 -12.89 -2.98 12.46
CA TRP A 13 -12.55 -1.57 12.26
C TRP A 13 -11.17 -1.39 11.56
N GLY A 14 -10.67 -2.42 10.89
CA GLY A 14 -9.35 -2.39 10.23
C GLY A 14 -9.20 -1.26 9.21
N ARG A 15 -8.03 -0.60 9.20
CA ARG A 15 -7.64 0.31 8.12
C ARG A 15 -7.39 -0.52 6.85
N PHE A 16 -8.31 -0.45 5.90
CA PHE A 16 -8.14 -1.02 4.56
C PHE A 16 -7.24 -0.10 3.74
N VAL A 17 -6.12 -0.62 3.25
CA VAL A 17 -5.31 0.09 2.27
C VAL A 17 -4.93 -0.84 1.14
N SER A 18 -5.33 -0.50 -0.07
CA SER A 18 -4.98 -1.21 -1.29
C SER A 18 -3.91 -0.46 -2.07
N TYR A 19 -3.15 -1.22 -2.86
CA TYR A 19 -2.13 -0.72 -3.76
C TYR A 19 -2.49 -1.10 -5.19
N GLU A 20 -2.65 -0.10 -6.05
CA GLU A 20 -2.98 -0.32 -7.45
C GLU A 20 -1.81 0.11 -8.30
N PHE A 21 -1.39 -0.72 -9.26
CA PHE A 21 -0.25 -0.38 -10.09
C PHE A 21 -0.50 -0.71 -11.55
N GLY A 22 0.15 0.02 -12.43
CA GLY A 22 0.09 -0.21 -13.85
C GLY A 22 1.21 0.49 -14.56
N GLU A 23 1.28 0.29 -15.86
CA GLU A 23 2.26 0.93 -16.72
C GLU A 23 1.57 2.05 -17.49
N ASP A 24 2.25 3.19 -17.63
CA ASP A 24 1.80 4.28 -18.48
C ASP A 24 2.21 4.07 -19.94
N LEU A 25 1.84 5.03 -20.80
CA LEU A 25 2.18 4.98 -22.24
C LEU A 25 3.68 5.16 -22.53
N PHE A 26 4.47 5.52 -21.53
CA PHE A 26 5.90 5.83 -21.62
C PHE A 26 6.77 4.76 -20.95
N GLY A 27 6.17 3.69 -20.42
CA GLY A 27 6.86 2.59 -19.75
C GLY A 27 7.14 2.81 -18.26
N TYR A 28 6.63 3.89 -17.66
CA TYR A 28 6.74 4.11 -16.22
C TYR A 28 5.64 3.34 -15.49
N ILE A 29 5.99 2.85 -14.29
CA ILE A 29 5.05 2.17 -13.41
C ILE A 29 4.45 3.18 -12.45
N TYR A 30 3.13 3.36 -12.46
CA TYR A 30 2.45 4.10 -11.40
C TYR A 30 2.05 3.15 -10.27
N LEU A 31 2.08 3.66 -9.04
CA LEU A 31 1.62 2.98 -7.84
C LEU A 31 0.71 3.92 -7.04
N ASP A 32 -0.56 3.56 -6.91
CA ASP A 32 -1.59 4.30 -6.20
C ASP A 32 -1.86 3.64 -4.84
N LYS A 33 -1.73 4.43 -3.76
CA LYS A 33 -2.12 4.03 -2.40
C LYS A 33 -3.52 4.51 -2.12
N ILE A 34 -4.45 3.56 -1.95
CA ILE A 34 -5.87 3.85 -1.76
C ILE A 34 -6.29 3.40 -0.37
N LYS A 35 -6.85 4.32 0.43
CA LYS A 35 -7.30 4.03 1.81
C LYS A 35 -8.82 4.03 1.90
N GLY A 36 -9.40 2.93 2.37
CA GLY A 36 -10.85 2.77 2.56
C GLY A 36 -11.37 1.43 2.06
N ARG A 37 -12.64 1.12 2.39
CA ARG A 37 -13.26 -0.18 2.10
C ARG A 37 -13.96 -0.23 0.73
N ASP A 38 -14.90 0.69 0.47
CA ASP A 38 -15.74 0.67 -0.74
C ASP A 38 -15.43 1.82 -1.72
N ARG A 39 -15.33 3.06 -1.23
CA ARG A 39 -14.86 4.23 -1.99
C ARG A 39 -13.57 4.74 -1.38
N GLY A 40 -12.50 3.95 -1.56
CA GLY A 40 -11.19 4.32 -1.05
C GLY A 40 -10.74 5.66 -1.60
N LYS A 41 -10.15 6.50 -0.75
CA LYS A 41 -9.55 7.76 -1.17
C LYS A 41 -8.12 7.49 -1.63
N LEU A 42 -7.74 8.04 -2.79
CA LEU A 42 -6.33 8.10 -3.19
C LEU A 42 -5.58 8.94 -2.16
N VAL A 43 -4.62 8.34 -1.48
CA VAL A 43 -3.82 8.98 -0.43
C VAL A 43 -2.48 9.40 -0.98
N ASP A 44 -1.89 8.57 -1.83
CA ASP A 44 -0.56 8.80 -2.38
C ASP A 44 -0.43 8.15 -3.76
N ARG A 45 0.48 8.68 -4.56
CA ARG A 45 0.80 8.18 -5.90
C ARG A 45 2.30 8.29 -6.14
N TRP A 46 2.91 7.18 -6.54
CA TRP A 46 4.29 7.14 -7.01
C TRP A 46 4.34 6.87 -8.51
N VAL A 47 5.32 7.46 -9.16
CA VAL A 47 5.72 7.13 -10.54
C VAL A 47 7.12 6.56 -10.46
N LEU A 48 7.29 5.35 -10.98
CA LEU A 48 8.45 4.51 -10.76
C LEU A 48 9.04 4.12 -12.13
N PRO A 49 10.37 4.11 -12.26
CA PRO A 49 11.01 3.86 -13.55
C PRO A 49 10.99 2.39 -13.97
N ASP A 50 10.82 1.45 -13.03
CA ASP A 50 10.95 0.02 -13.30
C ASP A 50 10.28 -0.85 -12.23
N LEU A 51 10.13 -2.14 -12.53
CA LEU A 51 9.52 -3.13 -11.64
C LEU A 51 10.29 -3.33 -10.33
N GLY A 52 11.62 -3.24 -10.36
CA GLY A 52 12.44 -3.33 -9.15
C GLY A 52 12.18 -2.16 -8.20
N SER A 53 11.95 -0.96 -8.75
CA SER A 53 11.53 0.21 -7.96
C SER A 53 10.15 0.01 -7.33
N LEU A 54 9.20 -0.60 -8.04
CA LEU A 54 7.90 -1.00 -7.48
C LEU A 54 8.04 -1.94 -6.29
N ILE A 55 8.83 -3.01 -6.45
CA ILE A 55 9.01 -4.00 -5.38
C ILE A 55 9.64 -3.36 -4.13
N ARG A 56 10.67 -2.53 -4.30
CA ARG A 56 11.31 -1.82 -3.18
C ARG A 56 10.36 -0.86 -2.46
N THR A 57 9.55 -0.12 -3.22
CA THR A 57 8.56 0.79 -2.62
C THR A 57 7.50 0.02 -1.83
N LEU A 58 7.02 -1.11 -2.36
CA LEU A 58 6.07 -1.97 -1.65
C LEU A 58 6.68 -2.57 -0.39
N ASP A 59 7.93 -3.04 -0.45
CA ASP A 59 8.65 -3.62 0.68
C ASP A 59 8.82 -2.61 1.83
N LEU A 60 9.28 -1.40 1.51
CA LEU A 60 9.40 -0.31 2.49
C LEU A 60 8.05 0.05 3.13
N GLU A 61 6.97 0.00 2.35
CA GLU A 61 5.65 0.35 2.82
C GLU A 61 5.03 -0.75 3.70
N ILE A 62 5.32 -2.02 3.41
CA ILE A 62 4.99 -3.14 4.30
C ILE A 62 5.79 -3.01 5.59
N TYR A 63 7.10 -2.81 5.49
CA TYR A 63 7.98 -2.66 6.65
C TYR A 63 7.52 -1.51 7.57
N LYS A 64 7.24 -0.32 7.03
CA LYS A 64 6.71 0.81 7.81
C LYS A 64 5.44 0.44 8.57
N ARG A 65 4.53 -0.28 7.93
CA ARG A 65 3.29 -0.72 8.58
C ARG A 65 3.52 -1.76 9.64
N GLU A 66 4.45 -2.69 9.43
CA GLU A 66 4.80 -3.67 10.44
C GLU A 66 5.36 -2.93 11.66
N VAL A 67 6.34 -2.05 11.47
CA VAL A 67 6.91 -1.22 12.55
C VAL A 67 5.84 -0.37 13.25
N GLU A 68 5.00 0.35 12.50
CA GLU A 68 3.89 1.15 13.07
C GLU A 68 2.91 0.29 13.90
N ASN A 69 2.65 -0.95 13.49
CA ASN A 69 1.78 -1.85 14.25
C ASN A 69 2.49 -2.45 15.47
N TYR A 70 3.79 -2.73 15.39
CA TYR A 70 4.60 -3.24 16.52
C TYR A 70 4.78 -2.20 17.63
N GLU A 71 5.01 -0.93 17.28
CA GLU A 71 5.15 0.14 18.30
C GLU A 71 3.84 0.39 19.07
N ASN A 72 2.68 0.19 18.43
CA ASN A 72 1.37 0.34 19.06
C ASN A 72 0.96 -0.84 19.96
N THR A 73 1.66 -1.98 19.91
CA THR A 73 1.39 -3.12 20.82
C THR A 73 2.00 -2.96 22.22
N LEU A 74 2.89 -1.98 22.42
CA LEU A 74 3.50 -1.71 23.74
C LEU A 74 2.67 -0.76 24.63
N VAL A 75 1.51 -0.30 24.15
CA VAL A 75 0.63 0.64 24.87
C VAL A 75 -0.76 0.03 25.15
N ALA A 76 -0.85 -1.31 25.20
CA ALA A 76 -2.08 -2.02 25.59
C ALA A 76 -2.01 -2.51 27.04
#